data_AF-A0A3N5QEB4-F1
#
_entry.id   AF-A0A3N5QEB4-F1
#
_cell.length_a   1.000
_cell.length_b   1.000
_cell.length_c   1.000
_cell.angle_alpha   90.00
_cell.angle_beta   90.00
_cell.angle_gamma   90.00
#
_symmetry.space_group_name_H-M   'P 1'
#
loop_
_entity.id
_entity.type
_entity.pdbx_description
1 polymer ?
#
loop_
_entity_poly.entity_id
_entity_poly.type
_entity_poly.pdbx_seq_one_letter_code
_entity_poly.pdbx_strand_id
1 'polypeptide(L)'
;MKLTKFLIVGIVFSMFLSGCLQVNTTVNLNKDGSGTIEEVFVMKTEVINMMKEFAMAFDSTKSEGFEIFNETELREKAAKFGEGVTYVSGEVVKKDNYEGYKVIYSFKDINKLKLNPSPEDKVPM
;
A
#
# COMPACT_ATOMS: atom_id res chain seq x y z
N MET A 1 20.07 -14.16 -35.81
CA MET A 1 18.60 -14.19 -35.57
C MET A 1 18.20 -14.64 -34.18
N LYS A 2 18.83 -15.65 -33.56
CA LYS A 2 18.50 -16.07 -32.18
C LYS A 2 18.95 -15.04 -31.13
N LEU A 3 20.18 -14.51 -31.24
CA LEU A 3 20.71 -13.49 -30.32
C LEU A 3 19.89 -12.19 -30.31
N THR A 4 19.47 -11.71 -31.48
CA THR A 4 18.63 -10.52 -31.62
C THR A 4 17.24 -10.70 -31.02
N LYS A 5 16.67 -11.91 -31.11
CA LYS A 5 15.40 -12.25 -30.43
C LYS A 5 15.56 -12.30 -28.91
N PHE A 6 16.66 -12.85 -28.39
CA PHE A 6 16.95 -12.85 -26.95
C PHE A 6 17.16 -11.45 -26.39
N LEU A 7 17.82 -10.55 -27.14
CA LEU A 7 18.01 -9.15 -26.74
C LEU A 7 16.68 -8.39 -26.68
N ILE A 8 15.78 -8.60 -27.64
CA ILE A 8 14.45 -7.96 -27.63
C ILE A 8 13.60 -8.47 -26.46
N VAL A 9 13.60 -9.79 -26.19
CA VAL A 9 12.89 -10.36 -25.04
C VAL A 9 13.46 -9.84 -23.72
N GLY A 10 14.78 -9.71 -23.60
CA GLY A 10 15.43 -9.14 -22.42
C GLY A 10 15.05 -7.68 -22.17
N ILE A 11 14.96 -6.86 -23.24
CA ILE A 11 14.54 -5.45 -23.16
C ILE A 11 13.07 -5.32 -22.74
N VAL A 12 12.18 -6.13 -23.30
CA VAL A 12 10.76 -6.13 -22.92
C VAL A 12 10.58 -6.57 -21.47
N PHE A 13 11.31 -7.61 -21.03
CA PHE A 13 11.26 -8.06 -19.64
C PHE A 13 11.78 -7.01 -18.66
N SER A 14 12.79 -6.22 -19.04
CA SER A 14 13.32 -5.13 -18.23
C SER A 14 12.30 -4.01 -17.96
N MET A 15 11.26 -3.84 -18.78
CA MET A 15 10.23 -2.81 -18.55
C MET A 15 9.26 -3.19 -17.42
N PHE A 16 9.10 -4.48 -17.15
CA PHE A 16 8.30 -4.98 -16.03
C PHE A 16 8.96 -4.76 -14.66
N LEU A 17 10.26 -4.42 -14.61
CA LEU A 17 10.95 -4.07 -13.37
C LEU A 17 10.69 -2.61 -12.94
N SER A 18 9.89 -1.84 -13.68
CA SER A 18 9.46 -0.51 -13.22
C SER A 18 8.50 -0.64 -12.04
N GLY A 19 8.93 -0.18 -10.86
CA GLY A 19 8.16 -0.30 -9.60
C GLY A 19 6.69 0.10 -9.77
N CYS A 20 5.79 -0.80 -9.39
CA CYS A 20 4.34 -0.62 -9.49
C CYS A 20 3.69 -0.06 -8.22
N LEU A 21 4.43 -0.05 -7.12
CA LEU A 21 3.93 0.20 -5.77
C LEU A 21 4.80 1.27 -5.09
N GLN A 22 4.16 2.23 -4.45
CA GLN A 22 4.81 3.27 -3.67
C GLN A 22 4.14 3.35 -2.30
N VAL A 23 4.95 3.14 -1.26
CA VAL A 23 4.57 3.32 0.13
C VAL A 23 5.36 4.47 0.72
N ASN A 24 4.68 5.42 1.32
CA ASN A 24 5.30 6.43 2.16
C ASN A 24 4.72 6.36 3.56
N THR A 25 5.58 6.28 4.58
CA THR A 25 5.17 6.35 5.99
C THR A 25 5.96 7.46 6.65
N THR A 26 5.27 8.54 6.99
CA THR A 26 5.86 9.72 7.63
C THR A 26 5.41 9.77 9.08
N VAL A 27 6.35 9.87 10.00
CA VAL A 27 6.08 9.98 11.44
C VAL A 27 6.38 11.41 11.87
N ASN A 28 5.35 12.15 12.25
CA ASN A 28 5.47 13.48 12.83
C ASN A 28 5.53 13.36 14.34
N LEU A 29 6.63 13.81 14.95
CA LEU A 29 6.88 13.70 16.38
C LEU A 29 6.83 15.07 17.05
N ASN A 30 6.03 15.17 18.12
CA ASN A 30 5.98 16.32 19.01
C ASN A 30 7.06 16.21 20.09
N LYS A 31 7.39 17.34 20.73
CA LYS A 31 8.40 17.39 21.80
C LYS A 31 8.03 16.57 23.04
N ASP A 32 6.76 16.26 23.23
CA ASP A 32 6.23 15.49 24.36
C ASP A 32 6.26 13.96 24.14
N GLY A 33 6.76 13.50 22.99
CA GLY A 33 6.82 12.07 22.64
C GLY A 33 5.55 11.54 21.96
N SER A 34 4.51 12.35 21.82
CA SER A 34 3.31 12.05 21.04
C SER A 34 3.48 12.45 19.57
N GLY A 35 2.55 12.04 18.71
CA GLY A 35 2.61 12.44 17.32
C GLY A 35 1.58 11.79 16.42
N THR A 36 1.82 11.87 15.12
CA THR A 36 0.97 11.27 14.08
C THR A 36 1.78 10.46 13.08
N ILE A 37 1.18 9.40 12.56
CA ILE A 37 1.71 8.59 11.47
C ILE A 37 0.84 8.86 10.26
N GLU A 38 1.44 9.38 9.20
CA GLU A 38 0.81 9.49 7.90
C GLU A 38 1.32 8.34 7.02
N GLU A 39 0.43 7.46 6.58
CA GLU A 39 0.75 6.40 5.65
C GLU A 39 0.01 6.63 4.34
N VAL A 40 0.77 6.65 3.24
CA VAL A 40 0.28 6.80 1.88
C VAL A 40 0.69 5.56 1.10
N PHE A 41 -0.29 4.78 0.70
CA PHE A 41 -0.11 3.60 -0.14
C PHE A 41 -0.73 3.88 -1.50
N VAL A 42 0.06 3.84 -2.57
CA VAL A 42 -0.44 4.00 -3.94
C VAL A 42 0.15 2.95 -4.87
N MET A 43 -0.65 2.47 -5.81
CA MET A 43 -0.28 1.46 -6.79
C MET A 43 -0.76 1.88 -8.18
N LYS A 44 -0.04 1.48 -9.23
CA LYS A 44 -0.49 1.74 -10.61
C LYS A 44 -1.88 1.12 -10.86
N THR A 45 -2.80 1.90 -11.41
CA THR A 45 -4.17 1.45 -11.75
C THR A 45 -4.18 0.25 -12.69
N GLU A 46 -3.21 0.17 -13.62
CA GLU A 46 -3.04 -1.00 -14.50
C GLU A 46 -2.78 -2.29 -13.72
N VAL A 47 -1.98 -2.22 -12.66
CA VAL A 47 -1.64 -3.38 -11.82
C VAL A 47 -2.84 -3.77 -10.96
N ILE A 48 -3.60 -2.81 -10.45
CA ILE A 48 -4.87 -3.05 -9.75
C ILE A 48 -5.86 -3.77 -10.67
N ASN A 49 -6.01 -3.31 -11.91
CA ASN A 49 -6.91 -3.94 -12.88
C ASN A 49 -6.46 -5.36 -13.21
N MET A 50 -5.16 -5.57 -13.41
CA MET A 50 -4.59 -6.91 -13.62
C MET A 50 -4.82 -7.82 -12.41
N MET A 51 -4.68 -7.32 -11.17
CA MET A 51 -4.99 -8.08 -9.95
C MET A 51 -6.46 -8.45 -9.87
N LYS A 52 -7.37 -7.53 -10.20
CA LYS A 52 -8.82 -7.79 -10.26
C LYS A 52 -9.16 -8.84 -11.32
N GLU A 53 -8.59 -8.74 -12.51
CA GLU A 53 -8.76 -9.71 -13.59
C GLU A 53 -8.22 -11.10 -13.21
N PHE A 54 -7.04 -11.14 -12.59
CA PHE A 54 -6.46 -12.39 -12.10
C PHE A 54 -7.30 -13.01 -10.98
N ALA A 55 -7.79 -12.20 -10.03
CA ALA A 55 -8.70 -12.65 -8.98
C ALA A 55 -9.99 -13.23 -9.57
N MET A 56 -10.59 -12.55 -10.56
CA MET A 56 -11.76 -13.05 -11.29
C MET A 56 -11.51 -14.37 -12.02
N ALA A 57 -10.31 -14.58 -12.56
CA ALA A 57 -9.94 -15.80 -13.26
C ALA A 57 -9.75 -17.00 -12.31
N PHE A 58 -9.37 -16.76 -11.05
CA PHE A 58 -9.19 -17.81 -10.04
C PHE A 58 -10.44 -18.07 -9.20
N ASP A 59 -11.24 -17.03 -8.93
CA ASP A 59 -12.47 -17.10 -8.15
C ASP A 59 -13.41 -15.95 -8.54
N SER A 60 -14.48 -16.28 -9.26
CA SER A 60 -15.46 -15.30 -9.79
C SER A 60 -16.26 -14.58 -8.71
N THR A 61 -16.15 -14.98 -7.44
CA THR A 61 -16.82 -14.32 -6.29
C THR A 61 -15.94 -13.28 -5.57
N LYS A 62 -14.64 -13.20 -5.85
CA LYS A 62 -13.71 -12.28 -5.16
C LYS A 62 -13.57 -10.90 -5.81
N SER A 63 -14.19 -10.67 -6.97
CA SER A 63 -14.05 -9.39 -7.68
C SER A 63 -14.71 -8.21 -6.94
N GLU A 64 -15.75 -8.49 -6.15
CA GLU A 64 -16.48 -7.49 -5.37
C GLU A 64 -15.77 -7.10 -4.06
N GLY A 65 -14.74 -7.84 -3.64
CA GLY A 65 -14.06 -7.66 -2.36
C GLY A 65 -12.68 -6.98 -2.40
N PHE A 66 -12.09 -6.76 -3.59
CA PHE A 66 -10.78 -6.10 -3.69
C PHE A 66 -10.95 -4.57 -3.63
N GLU A 67 -11.25 -4.07 -2.43
CA GLU A 67 -11.22 -2.65 -2.11
C GLU A 67 -9.83 -2.26 -1.62
N ILE A 68 -9.18 -1.34 -2.33
CA ILE A 68 -7.85 -0.84 -1.96
C ILE A 68 -7.91 -0.08 -0.62
N PHE A 69 -9.07 0.47 -0.28
CA PHE A 69 -9.32 1.18 0.95
C PHE A 69 -10.43 0.49 1.74
N ASN A 70 -10.09 -0.09 2.89
CA ASN A 70 -11.05 -0.63 3.84
C ASN A 70 -10.83 0.03 5.20
N GLU A 71 -11.75 0.93 5.60
CA GLU A 71 -11.62 1.67 6.86
C GLU A 71 -11.56 0.74 8.09
N THR A 72 -12.30 -0.37 8.07
CA THR A 72 -12.33 -1.32 9.19
C THR A 72 -10.95 -1.96 9.38
N GLU A 73 -10.34 -2.43 8.30
CA GLU A 73 -8.98 -2.99 8.34
C GLU A 73 -7.93 -1.95 8.75
N LEU A 74 -8.06 -0.71 8.30
CA LEU A 74 -7.16 0.38 8.71
C LEU A 74 -7.27 0.67 10.21
N ARG A 75 -8.48 0.65 10.77
CA ARG A 75 -8.69 0.78 12.21
C ARG A 75 -8.07 -0.37 12.98
N GLU A 76 -8.20 -1.60 12.50
CA GLU A 76 -7.55 -2.77 13.11
C GLU A 76 -6.02 -2.71 12.99
N LYS A 77 -5.49 -2.20 11.88
CA LYS A 77 -4.05 -1.98 11.69
C LYS A 77 -3.46 -1.00 12.73
N ALA A 78 -4.24 -0.05 13.26
CA ALA A 78 -3.78 0.84 14.32
C ALA A 78 -3.17 0.07 15.49
N ALA A 79 -3.78 -1.05 15.89
CA ALA A 79 -3.29 -1.89 17.00
C ALA A 79 -1.93 -2.55 16.69
N LYS A 80 -1.61 -2.78 15.41
CA LYS A 80 -0.32 -3.35 15.00
C LYS A 80 0.83 -2.36 15.18
N PHE A 81 0.55 -1.06 15.12
CA PHE A 81 1.56 -0.02 15.35
C PHE A 81 1.95 0.13 16.82
N GLY A 82 1.19 -0.44 17.76
CA GLY A 82 1.53 -0.46 19.18
C GLY A 82 0.42 0.08 20.09
N GLU A 83 0.68 0.04 21.39
CA GLU A 83 -0.26 0.51 22.40
C GLU A 83 -0.46 2.02 22.30
N GLY A 84 -1.72 2.46 22.33
CA GLY A 84 -2.06 3.89 22.32
C GLY A 84 -2.01 4.56 20.94
N VAL A 85 -1.94 3.77 19.86
CA VAL A 85 -2.14 4.25 18.49
C VAL A 85 -3.63 4.19 18.14
N THR A 86 -4.17 5.27 17.58
CA THR A 86 -5.58 5.38 17.20
C THR A 86 -5.72 5.88 15.77
N TYR A 87 -6.66 5.31 15.02
CA TYR A 87 -7.07 5.83 13.72
C TYR A 87 -7.69 7.22 13.86
N VAL A 88 -7.27 8.15 12.99
CA VAL A 88 -7.77 9.52 12.95
C VAL A 88 -8.60 9.75 11.69
N SER A 89 -8.03 9.43 10.52
CA SER A 89 -8.69 9.63 9.23
C SER A 89 -8.10 8.74 8.15
N GLY A 90 -8.88 8.45 7.12
CA GLY A 90 -8.50 7.65 5.96
C GLY A 90 -9.23 8.16 4.74
N GLU A 91 -8.51 8.34 3.64
CA GLU A 91 -9.03 8.87 2.38
C GLU A 91 -8.47 8.11 1.18
N VAL A 92 -9.29 7.95 0.15
CA VAL A 92 -8.87 7.35 -1.12
C VAL A 92 -8.03 8.35 -1.90
N VAL A 93 -6.86 7.93 -2.37
CA VAL A 93 -5.97 8.75 -3.18
C VAL A 93 -6.01 8.24 -4.62
N LYS A 94 -6.39 9.12 -5.55
CA LYS A 94 -6.31 8.88 -6.99
C LYS A 94 -5.44 9.96 -7.62
N LYS A 95 -4.30 9.58 -8.19
CA LYS A 95 -3.36 10.51 -8.80
C LYS A 95 -2.83 9.93 -10.11
N ASP A 96 -3.13 10.58 -11.22
CA ASP A 96 -2.72 10.16 -12.55
C ASP A 96 -3.08 8.68 -12.82
N ASN A 97 -2.06 7.83 -13.00
CA ASN A 97 -2.20 6.38 -13.20
C ASN A 97 -2.01 5.58 -11.90
N TYR A 98 -2.17 6.22 -10.73
CA TYR A 98 -2.03 5.60 -9.42
C TYR A 98 -3.32 5.71 -8.61
N GLU A 99 -3.69 4.64 -7.93
CA GLU A 99 -4.82 4.56 -7.01
C GLU A 99 -4.38 3.90 -5.70
N GLY A 100 -4.97 4.32 -4.59
CA GLY A 100 -4.47 4.02 -3.27
C GLY A 100 -5.27 4.65 -2.14
N TYR A 101 -4.65 4.74 -0.96
CA TYR A 101 -5.20 5.41 0.20
C TYR A 101 -4.14 6.18 0.97
N LYS A 102 -4.59 7.21 1.68
CA LYS A 102 -3.85 7.91 2.71
C LYS A 102 -4.58 7.72 4.04
N VAL A 103 -3.84 7.37 5.08
CA VAL A 103 -4.36 7.17 6.43
C VAL A 103 -3.51 7.91 7.44
N ILE A 104 -4.16 8.49 8.43
CA ILE A 104 -3.54 9.20 9.54
C ILE A 104 -3.89 8.46 10.83
N TYR A 105 -2.85 8.11 11.58
CA TYR A 105 -2.95 7.58 12.94
C TYR A 105 -2.34 8.59 13.91
N SER A 106 -2.81 8.62 15.16
CA SER A 106 -2.18 9.35 16.25
C SER A 106 -1.62 8.38 17.27
N PHE A 107 -0.45 8.69 17.84
CA PHE A 107 0.16 7.91 18.91
C PHE A 107 0.53 8.82 20.09
N LYS A 108 0.51 8.24 21.30
CA LYS A 108 0.82 8.98 22.53
C LYS A 108 2.27 8.89 22.98
N ASP A 109 2.94 7.79 22.65
CA ASP A 109 4.33 7.52 23.08
C ASP A 109 5.10 6.83 21.96
N ILE A 110 6.12 7.52 21.44
CA ILE A 110 7.02 7.00 20.40
C ILE A 110 7.76 5.73 20.82
N ASN A 111 8.01 5.50 22.11
CA ASN A 111 8.72 4.31 22.59
C ASN A 111 7.85 3.04 22.50
N LYS A 112 6.54 3.20 22.36
CA LYS A 112 5.57 2.11 22.19
C LYS A 112 5.29 1.81 20.72
N LEU A 113 5.83 2.63 19.82
CA LEU A 113 5.57 2.54 18.39
C LEU A 113 6.39 1.42 17.75
N LYS A 114 5.72 0.55 17.01
CA LYS A 114 6.27 -0.55 16.21
C LYS A 114 6.00 -0.25 14.74
N LEU A 115 7.02 0.18 14.02
CA LEU A 115 6.95 0.43 12.59
C LEU A 115 7.55 -0.75 11.84
N ASN A 116 6.75 -1.37 10.97
CA ASN A 116 7.28 -2.26 9.95
C ASN A 116 7.31 -1.52 8.60
N PRO A 117 8.51 -1.23 8.05
CA PRO A 117 8.62 -0.60 6.73
C PRO A 117 8.34 -1.58 5.58
N SER A 118 8.12 -2.87 5.85
CA SER A 118 7.82 -3.85 4.80
C SER A 118 6.58 -3.43 3.98
N PRO A 119 6.69 -3.38 2.65
CA PRO A 119 5.55 -3.05 1.78
C PRO A 119 4.48 -4.15 1.76
N GLU A 120 4.85 -5.41 2.06
CA GLU A 120 3.92 -6.55 2.07
C GLU A 120 2.78 -6.37 3.08
N ASP A 121 3.09 -5.83 4.26
CA ASP A 121 2.10 -5.60 5.33
C ASP A 121 1.09 -4.49 4.99
N LYS A 122 1.32 -3.77 3.89
CA LYS A 122 0.59 -2.56 3.49
C LYS A 122 -0.30 -2.79 2.28
N VAL A 123 -0.08 -3.90 1.57
CA VAL A 123 -0.99 -4.38 0.53
C VAL A 123 -2.28 -4.86 1.22
N PRO A 124 -3.46 -4.29 0.89
CA PRO A 124 -4.73 -4.87 1.31
C PRO A 124 -4.91 -6.23 0.62
N MET A 125 -5.20 -7.29 1.38
CA MET A 125 -5.38 -8.67 0.90
C MET A 125 -6.81 -9.13 1.06
#